data_AF-A0A3C2BV39-F1
#
_entry.id   AF-A0A3C2BV39-F1
#
_cell.length_a   1.000
_cell.length_b   1.000
_cell.length_c   1.000
_cell.angle_alpha   90.00
_cell.angle_beta   90.00
_cell.angle_gamma   90.00
#
_symmetry.space_group_name_H-M   'P 1'
#
loop_
_entity.id
_entity.type
_entity.pdbx_description
1 polymer ?
#
loop_
_entity_poly.entity_id
_entity_poly.type
_entity_poly.pdbx_seq_one_letter_code
_entity_poly.pdbx_strand_id
1 'polypeptide(L)'
;GLARMTVRQAIDALVGEEVIERVVGLGTFVRKPKLDLQVKLTSYSEEMQRRGMVPAAKVLSFEQIGASAFLARELQVEEGTPLVRFRRLLLADGEPMSV
;
A
#
# COMPACT_ATOMS: atom_id res chain seq x y z
N GLY A 1 4.84 22.87 39.78
CA GLY A 1 3.92 21.75 39.52
C GLY A 1 2.74 22.26 38.71
N LEU A 2 2.42 21.61 37.60
CA LEU A 2 1.28 21.99 36.75
C LEU A 2 -0.04 21.60 37.40
N ALA A 3 -1.07 22.43 37.25
CA ALA A 3 -2.39 22.16 37.80
C ALA A 3 -2.98 20.89 37.17
N ARG A 4 -3.53 19.98 37.99
CA ARG A 4 -4.11 18.70 37.56
C ARG A 4 -5.20 18.86 36.48
N MET A 5 -5.90 19.99 36.47
CA MET A 5 -6.91 20.28 35.46
C MET A 5 -6.29 20.50 34.08
N THR A 6 -5.15 21.17 34.00
CA THR A 6 -4.42 21.41 32.74
C THR A 6 -3.92 20.10 32.12
N VAL A 7 -3.46 19.17 32.96
CA VAL A 7 -3.04 17.83 32.50
C VAL A 7 -4.24 17.00 32.03
N ARG A 8 -5.37 17.04 32.74
CA ARG A 8 -6.59 16.33 32.34
C ARG A 8 -7.13 16.83 31.00
N GLN A 9 -7.13 18.15 30.78
CA GLN A 9 -7.64 18.76 29.55
C GLN A 9 -6.77 18.39 28.33
N ALA A 10 -5.45 18.32 28.49
CA ALA A 10 -4.54 17.86 27.44
C ALA A 10 -4.74 16.37 27.11
N ILE A 11 -4.98 15.52 28.13
CA ILE A 11 -5.28 14.09 27.92
C ILE A 11 -6.63 13.92 27.22
N ASP A 12 -7.67 14.66 27.64
CA ASP A 12 -9.00 14.54 27.03
C ASP A 12 -8.99 15.06 25.57
N ALA A 13 -8.15 16.04 25.23
CA ALA A 13 -7.90 16.45 23.84
C ALA A 13 -7.27 15.33 23.00
N LEU A 14 -6.25 14.64 23.51
CA LEU A 14 -5.60 13.52 22.84
C LEU A 14 -6.50 12.27 22.71
N VAL A 15 -7.45 12.08 23.63
CA VAL A 15 -8.51 11.05 23.51
C VAL A 15 -9.46 11.39 22.36
N GLY A 16 -9.80 12.68 22.19
CA GLY A 16 -10.64 13.15 21.08
C GLY A 16 -9.99 12.98 19.71
N GLU A 17 -8.66 13.02 19.63
CA GLU A 17 -7.87 12.83 18.41
C GLU A 17 -7.59 11.34 18.08
N GLU A 18 -8.21 10.38 18.79
CA GLU A 18 -7.98 8.93 18.67
C GLU A 18 -6.53 8.44 18.94
N VAL A 19 -5.64 9.29 19.49
CA VAL A 19 -4.22 8.97 19.69
C VAL A 19 -3.99 8.08 20.93
N ILE A 20 -4.89 8.12 21.90
CA ILE A 20 -4.80 7.37 23.16
C ILE A 20 -6.14 6.72 23.54
N GLU A 21 -6.11 5.53 24.14
CA GLU A 21 -7.29 4.81 24.63
C GLU A 21 -7.32 4.77 26.16
N ARG A 22 -8.51 4.97 26.73
CA ARG A 22 -8.73 4.94 28.19
C ARG A 22 -9.42 3.64 28.55
N VAL A 23 -8.75 2.80 29.34
CA VAL A 23 -9.30 1.54 29.86
C VAL A 23 -9.68 1.76 31.32
N VAL A 24 -10.98 1.65 31.61
CA VAL A 24 -11.53 1.91 32.95
C VAL A 24 -10.90 0.95 33.96
N GLY A 25 -10.29 1.51 35.02
CA GLY A 25 -9.60 0.76 36.08
C GLY A 25 -8.11 0.47 35.84
N LEU A 26 -7.57 0.74 34.65
CA LEU A 26 -6.19 0.36 34.26
C LEU A 26 -5.30 1.52 33.77
N GLY A 27 -5.89 2.69 33.45
CA GLY A 27 -5.14 3.89 33.06
C GLY A 27 -5.38 4.32 31.61
N THR A 28 -4.47 5.13 31.06
CA THR A 28 -4.53 5.63 29.67
C THR A 28 -3.32 5.12 28.90
N PHE A 29 -3.55 4.53 27.72
CA PHE A 29 -2.54 3.86 26.91
C PHE A 29 -2.45 4.51 25.52
N VAL A 30 -1.25 4.50 24.92
CA VAL A 30 -1.07 4.94 23.53
C VAL A 30 -1.69 3.91 22.60
N ARG A 31 -2.63 4.35 21.75
CA ARG A 31 -3.31 3.46 20.82
C ARG A 31 -2.32 3.01 19.75
N LYS A 32 -2.22 1.70 19.50
CA LYS A 32 -1.51 1.21 18.29
C LYS A 32 -2.30 1.72 17.07
N PRO A 33 -1.65 2.31 16.05
CA PRO A 33 -2.36 2.78 14.87
C PRO A 33 -3.16 1.62 14.29
N LYS A 34 -4.47 1.84 14.06
CA LYS A 34 -5.30 0.93 13.28
C LYS A 34 -4.58 0.77 11.94
N LEU A 35 -4.08 -0.43 11.67
CA LEU A 35 -3.49 -0.74 10.39
C LEU A 35 -4.63 -0.63 9.37
N ASP A 36 -4.69 0.49 8.67
CA ASP A 36 -5.61 0.70 7.56
C ASP A 36 -5.15 -0.22 6.43
N LEU A 37 -5.55 -1.49 6.53
CA LEU A 37 -5.40 -2.55 5.53
C LEU A 37 -6.35 -2.29 4.34
N GLN A 38 -6.44 -1.04 3.89
CA GLN A 38 -6.79 -0.76 2.51
C GLN A 38 -5.75 -1.50 1.68
N VAL A 39 -6.18 -2.51 0.93
CA VAL A 39 -5.40 -3.10 -0.15
C VAL A 39 -5.17 -1.98 -1.17
N LYS A 40 -4.13 -1.18 -0.94
CA LYS A 40 -3.79 -0.05 -1.79
C LYS A 40 -3.23 -0.63 -3.07
N LEU A 41 -3.84 -0.26 -4.19
CA LEU A 41 -3.25 -0.44 -5.50
C LEU A 41 -1.93 0.34 -5.52
N THR A 42 -0.85 -0.36 -5.22
CA THR A 42 0.51 0.16 -5.13
C THR A 42 1.34 -0.52 -6.19
N SER A 43 2.31 0.19 -6.73
CA SER A 43 3.25 -0.43 -7.64
C SER A 43 4.08 -1.47 -6.88
N TYR A 44 4.55 -2.51 -7.60
CA TYR A 44 5.47 -3.49 -7.01
C TYR A 44 6.66 -2.84 -6.30
N SER A 45 7.25 -1.80 -6.91
CA SER A 45 8.40 -1.09 -6.34
C SER A 45 8.07 -0.39 -5.02
N GLU A 46 6.92 0.28 -4.94
CA GLU A 46 6.46 0.91 -3.70
C GLU A 46 6.24 -0.13 -2.59
N GLU A 47 5.66 -1.28 -2.93
CA GLU A 47 5.40 -2.34 -1.96
C GLU A 47 6.71 -2.96 -1.43
N MET A 48 7.70 -3.21 -2.29
CA MET A 48 9.01 -3.72 -1.85
C MET A 48 9.75 -2.68 -0.99
N GLN A 49 9.72 -1.41 -1.37
CA GLN A 49 10.31 -0.34 -0.56
C GLN A 49 9.66 -0.22 0.82
N ARG A 50 8.33 -0.33 0.91
CA ARG A 50 7.61 -0.35 2.20
C ARG A 50 8.02 -1.52 3.10
N ARG A 51 8.39 -2.66 2.49
CA ARG A 51 8.90 -3.84 3.20
C ARG A 51 10.40 -3.75 3.54
N GLY A 52 11.07 -2.65 3.18
CA GLY A 52 12.50 -2.48 3.39
C GLY A 52 13.39 -3.28 2.43
N MET A 53 12.82 -3.76 1.33
CA MET A 53 13.53 -4.51 0.29
C MET A 53 13.90 -3.60 -0.88
N VAL A 54 14.94 -3.97 -1.63
CA VAL A 54 15.36 -3.30 -2.86
C VAL A 54 14.59 -3.91 -4.05
N PRO A 55 13.62 -3.19 -4.66
CA PRO A 55 12.96 -3.68 -5.85
C PRO A 55 13.89 -3.63 -7.07
N ALA A 56 13.83 -4.65 -7.91
CA ALA A 56 14.36 -4.62 -9.25
C ALA A 56 13.40 -5.30 -10.23
N ALA A 57 13.59 -5.04 -11.53
CA ALA A 57 12.85 -5.72 -12.57
C ALA A 57 13.74 -5.98 -13.78
N LYS A 58 13.65 -7.18 -14.34
CA LYS A 58 14.27 -7.55 -15.61
C LYS A 58 13.19 -7.67 -16.68
N VAL A 59 13.32 -6.88 -17.76
CA VAL A 59 12.41 -6.98 -18.91
C VAL A 59 12.60 -8.33 -19.59
N LEU A 60 11.52 -9.08 -19.74
CA LEU A 60 11.50 -10.37 -20.44
C LEU A 60 10.99 -10.20 -21.87
N SER A 61 9.93 -9.40 -22.07
CA SER A 61 9.49 -8.98 -23.39
C SER A 61 8.81 -7.61 -23.34
N PHE A 62 8.97 -6.86 -24.42
CA PHE A 62 8.30 -5.58 -24.65
C PHE A 62 7.99 -5.50 -26.14
N GLU A 63 6.71 -5.61 -26.49
CA GLU A 63 6.29 -5.75 -27.89
C GLU A 63 4.93 -5.11 -28.12
N GLN A 64 4.70 -4.67 -29.35
CA GLN A 64 3.39 -4.23 -29.80
C GLN A 64 2.64 -5.42 -30.38
N ILE A 65 1.41 -5.65 -29.93
CA ILE A 65 0.51 -6.69 -30.43
C ILE A 65 -0.81 -6.07 -30.88
N GLY A 66 -1.53 -6.73 -31.77
CA GLY A 66 -2.95 -6.41 -31.97
C GLY A 66 -3.79 -7.00 -30.85
N ALA A 67 -4.83 -6.28 -30.42
CA ALA A 67 -5.84 -6.82 -29.51
C ALA A 67 -6.49 -8.06 -30.13
N SER A 68 -6.38 -9.23 -29.49
CA SER A 68 -7.18 -10.40 -29.87
C SER A 68 -8.64 -10.16 -29.49
N ALA A 69 -9.58 -10.94 -30.04
CA ALA A 69 -11.00 -10.87 -29.64
C ALA A 69 -11.22 -10.90 -28.11
N PHE A 70 -10.43 -11.71 -27.38
CA PHE A 70 -10.47 -11.75 -25.92
C PHE A 70 -9.99 -10.43 -25.30
N LEU A 71 -8.80 -9.95 -25.67
CA LEU A 71 -8.23 -8.71 -25.11
C LEU A 71 -9.06 -7.48 -25.49
N ALA A 72 -9.60 -7.44 -26.70
CA ALA A 72 -10.48 -6.40 -27.19
C ALA A 72 -11.73 -6.26 -26.31
N ARG A 73 -12.35 -7.38 -25.95
CA ARG A 73 -13.50 -7.41 -25.05
C ARG A 73 -13.13 -6.95 -23.63
N GLU A 74 -12.06 -7.48 -23.05
CA GLU A 74 -11.66 -7.16 -21.67
C GLU A 74 -11.21 -5.70 -21.51
N LEU A 75 -10.55 -5.13 -22.54
CA LEU A 75 -10.04 -3.76 -22.53
C LEU A 75 -11.00 -2.75 -23.17
N GLN A 76 -12.15 -3.20 -23.69
CA GLN A 76 -13.16 -2.37 -24.36
C GLN A 76 -12.61 -1.57 -25.55
N VAL A 77 -11.84 -2.24 -26.40
CA VAL A 77 -11.28 -1.69 -27.65
C VAL A 77 -11.68 -2.57 -28.83
N GLU A 78 -11.43 -2.10 -30.06
CA GLU A 78 -11.67 -2.90 -31.26
C GLU A 78 -10.62 -4.01 -31.42
N GLU A 79 -11.00 -5.14 -32.02
CA GLU A 79 -10.04 -6.19 -32.38
C GLU A 79 -8.99 -5.64 -33.35
N GLY A 80 -7.73 -6.01 -33.14
CA GLY A 80 -6.59 -5.48 -33.89
C GLY A 80 -6.03 -4.14 -33.38
N THR A 81 -6.69 -3.47 -32.42
CA THR A 81 -6.15 -2.25 -31.79
C THR A 81 -4.72 -2.49 -31.31
N PRO A 82 -3.74 -1.62 -31.64
CA PRO A 82 -2.38 -1.80 -31.17
C PRO A 82 -2.27 -1.66 -29.65
N LEU A 83 -1.76 -2.70 -28.99
CA LEU A 83 -1.53 -2.79 -27.56
C LEU A 83 -0.04 -2.99 -27.28
N VAL A 84 0.41 -2.55 -26.10
CA VAL A 84 1.76 -2.87 -25.60
C VAL A 84 1.67 -4.06 -24.66
N ARG A 85 2.34 -5.16 -25.00
CA ARG A 85 2.54 -6.30 -24.10
C ARG A 85 3.90 -6.17 -23.43
N PHE A 86 3.88 -6.01 -22.10
CA PHE A 86 5.08 -5.85 -21.29
C PHE A 86 5.17 -6.95 -20.23
N ARG A 87 6.23 -7.76 -20.29
CA ARG A 87 6.50 -8.85 -19.34
C ARG A 87 7.81 -8.59 -18.63
N ARG A 88 7.82 -8.74 -17.30
CA ARG A 88 8.98 -8.46 -16.47
C ARG A 88 9.12 -9.50 -15.36
N LEU A 89 10.34 -9.98 -15.14
CA LEU A 89 10.69 -10.67 -13.91
C LEU A 89 10.90 -9.63 -12.83
N LEU A 90 10.08 -9.66 -11.79
CA LEU A 90 10.16 -8.81 -10.62
C LEU A 90 11.07 -9.45 -9.58
N LEU A 91 11.97 -8.67 -8.99
CA LEU A 91 12.94 -9.11 -8.00
C LEU A 91 12.87 -8.25 -6.73
N ALA A 92 13.18 -8.88 -5.59
CA ALA A 92 13.41 -8.22 -4.31
C ALA A 92 14.76 -8.68 -3.76
N ASP A 93 15.64 -7.73 -3.43
CA ASP A 93 17.00 -8.00 -2.93
C ASP A 93 17.81 -8.95 -3.85
N GLY A 94 17.55 -8.89 -5.15
CA GLY A 94 18.21 -9.73 -6.16
C GLY A 94 17.54 -11.08 -6.40
N GLU A 95 16.55 -11.48 -5.60
CA GLU A 95 15.85 -12.76 -5.72
C GLU A 95 14.57 -12.66 -6.58
N PRO A 96 14.29 -13.62 -7.47
CA PRO A 96 13.06 -13.68 -8.26
C PRO A 96 11.78 -13.81 -7.42
N MET A 97 10.80 -12.95 -7.68
CA MET A 97 9.52 -12.92 -6.94
C MET A 97 8.31 -13.26 -7.81
N SER A 98 8.24 -12.73 -9.03
CA SER A 98 7.08 -12.90 -9.94
C SER A 98 7.44 -12.59 -11.39
N VAL A 99 6.62 -13.04 -12.35
CA VAL A 99 6.74 -12.81 -13.81
C VAL A 99 5.47 -12.18 -14.38
#